data_AF-A0A9E1B3T0-F1
#
_entry.id   AF-A0A9E1B3T0-F1
#
_cell.length_a   1.000
_cell.length_b   1.000
_cell.length_c   1.000
_cell.angle_alpha   90.00
_cell.angle_beta   90.00
_cell.angle_gamma   90.00
#
_symmetry.space_group_name_H-M   'P 1'
#
loop_
_entity.id
_entity.type
_entity.pdbx_description
1 polymer ?
#
loop_
_entity_poly.entity_id
_entity_poly.type
_entity_poly.pdbx_seq_one_letter_code
_entity_poly.pdbx_strand_id
1 'polypeptide(L)'
;MSMTLAQKIRQWSSELAQAGAPDAKADAEWIASEVMGLNRVQLALARDTVPTQEQEQRMEEYLARRKRREPLQYILGSQCFMDLELKTDARALIPRPETELLAQRCIQAVRKAKKQRFRLLDIGTGTGALALAIADACPSVQAAGVDISADALSLARENAEKCGLSERVELLQSDLFLSCPNQQAG
;
A
#
# COMPACT_ATOMS: atom_id res chain seq x y z
N MET A 1 -5.87 -35.67 7.00
CA MET A 1 -4.66 -35.30 7.76
C MET A 1 -4.48 -33.81 7.60
N SER A 2 -4.40 -33.06 8.70
CA SER A 2 -4.18 -31.61 8.62
C SER A 2 -2.77 -31.32 8.13
N MET A 3 -2.63 -30.39 7.21
CA MET A 3 -1.34 -30.01 6.63
C MET A 3 -0.65 -28.95 7.49
N THR A 4 0.68 -29.03 7.59
CA THR A 4 1.47 -27.97 8.21
C THR A 4 1.55 -26.74 7.30
N LEU A 5 1.91 -25.60 7.87
CA LEU A 5 2.10 -24.35 7.13
C LEU A 5 3.11 -24.51 5.99
N ALA A 6 4.21 -25.22 6.22
CA ALA A 6 5.20 -25.51 5.19
C ALA A 6 4.66 -26.39 4.05
N GLN A 7 3.76 -27.33 4.36
CA GLN A 7 3.09 -28.17 3.35
C GLN A 7 2.08 -27.35 2.54
N LYS A 8 1.26 -26.52 3.20
CA LYS A 8 0.30 -25.61 2.56
C LYS A 8 0.99 -24.60 1.64
N ILE A 9 2.03 -23.91 2.12
CA ILE A 9 2.80 -22.96 1.30
C ILE A 9 3.37 -23.65 0.07
N ARG A 10 3.93 -24.87 0.21
CA ARG A 10 4.47 -25.63 -0.94
C ARG A 10 3.38 -25.99 -1.95
N GLN A 11 2.24 -26.49 -1.47
CA GLN A 11 1.10 -26.83 -2.32
C GLN A 11 0.61 -25.59 -3.09
N TRP A 12 0.34 -24.50 -2.38
CA TRP A 12 -0.18 -23.28 -2.99
C TRP A 12 0.81 -22.58 -3.92
N SER A 13 2.11 -22.65 -3.62
CA SER A 13 3.15 -22.20 -4.55
C SER A 13 3.04 -22.96 -5.89
N SER A 14 2.78 -24.26 -5.85
CA SER A 14 2.59 -25.06 -7.07
C SER A 14 1.32 -24.67 -7.82
N GLU A 15 0.20 -24.52 -7.10
CA GLU A 15 -1.08 -24.13 -7.70
C GLU A 15 -1.05 -22.72 -8.32
N LEU A 16 -0.36 -21.78 -7.68
CA LEU A 16 -0.16 -20.42 -8.20
C LEU A 16 0.74 -20.42 -9.43
N ALA A 17 1.82 -21.21 -9.42
CA ALA A 17 2.69 -21.35 -10.58
C ALA A 17 1.95 -21.93 -11.79
N GLN A 18 1.08 -22.94 -11.57
CA GLN A 18 0.22 -23.49 -12.62
C GLN A 18 -0.79 -22.47 -13.15
N ALA A 19 -1.28 -21.56 -12.30
CA ALA A 19 -2.11 -20.42 -12.71
C ALA A 19 -1.29 -19.25 -13.32
N GLY A 20 0.02 -19.43 -13.51
CA GLY A 20 0.93 -18.47 -14.14
C GLY A 20 1.42 -17.33 -13.25
N ALA A 21 1.16 -17.35 -11.94
CA ALA A 21 1.62 -16.32 -10.98
C ALA A 21 3.15 -16.12 -11.07
N PRO A 22 3.65 -14.89 -11.30
CA PRO A 22 5.08 -14.64 -11.54
C PRO A 22 5.95 -15.05 -10.34
N ASP A 23 5.54 -14.70 -9.12
CA ASP A 23 6.27 -14.97 -7.88
C ASP A 23 5.49 -15.91 -6.96
N ALA A 24 5.02 -17.03 -7.52
CA ALA A 24 4.09 -17.95 -6.88
C ALA A 24 4.45 -18.36 -5.43
N LYS A 25 5.74 -18.60 -5.16
CA LYS A 25 6.22 -18.92 -3.81
C LYS A 25 6.13 -17.72 -2.86
N ALA A 26 6.57 -16.55 -3.31
CA ALA A 26 6.51 -15.34 -2.48
C ALA A 26 5.06 -14.95 -2.22
N ASP A 27 4.17 -15.08 -3.21
CA ASP A 27 2.73 -14.85 -3.08
C ASP A 27 2.12 -15.77 -2.01
N ALA A 28 2.43 -17.07 -2.02
CA ALA A 28 1.95 -18.01 -1.03
C ALA A 28 2.47 -17.70 0.39
N GLU A 29 3.74 -17.32 0.51
CA GLU A 29 4.33 -16.90 1.78
C GLU A 29 3.68 -15.62 2.32
N TRP A 30 3.40 -14.63 1.46
CA TRP A 30 2.74 -13.39 1.86
C TRP A 30 1.29 -13.63 2.30
N ILE A 31 0.53 -14.44 1.58
CA ILE A 31 -0.84 -14.84 1.96
C ILE A 31 -0.83 -15.52 3.33
N ALA A 32 0.10 -16.46 3.54
CA ALA A 32 0.24 -17.15 4.82
C ALA A 32 0.64 -16.20 5.94
N SER A 33 1.60 -15.31 5.70
CA SER A 33 2.02 -14.28 6.66
C SER A 33 0.86 -13.39 7.10
N GLU A 34 0.07 -12.90 6.15
CA GLU A 34 -1.08 -12.03 6.43
C GLU A 34 -2.14 -12.72 7.28
N VAL A 35 -2.55 -13.94 6.90
CA VAL A 35 -3.61 -14.66 7.62
C VAL A 35 -3.14 -15.15 9.00
N MET A 36 -1.87 -15.54 9.12
CA MET A 36 -1.31 -15.98 10.39
C MET A 36 -0.92 -14.81 11.31
N GLY A 37 -0.86 -13.58 10.80
CA GLY A 37 -0.35 -12.42 11.55
C GLY A 37 1.13 -12.53 11.87
N LEU A 38 1.92 -13.17 11.00
CA LEU A 38 3.34 -13.47 11.22
C LEU A 38 4.20 -12.79 10.17
N ASN A 39 5.28 -12.13 10.61
CA ASN A 39 6.32 -11.68 9.68
C ASN A 39 7.10 -12.88 9.09
N ARG A 40 7.93 -12.64 8.07
CA ARG A 40 8.67 -13.71 7.37
C ARG A 40 9.55 -14.58 8.29
N VAL A 41 10.17 -13.97 9.30
CA VAL A 41 11.03 -14.71 10.25
C VAL A 41 10.17 -15.60 11.13
N GLN A 42 9.07 -15.07 11.67
CA GLN A 42 8.12 -15.83 12.47
C GLN A 42 7.47 -16.96 11.66
N LEU A 43 7.10 -16.69 10.40
CA LEU A 43 6.54 -17.69 9.48
C LEU A 43 7.53 -18.85 9.25
N ALA A 44 8.83 -18.54 9.11
CA ALA A 44 9.87 -19.55 8.95
C ALA A 44 10.08 -20.41 10.21
N LEU A 45 9.82 -19.86 11.40
CA LEU A 45 9.86 -20.60 12.66
C LEU A 45 8.59 -21.43 12.89
N ALA A 46 7.44 -20.97 12.39
CA ALA A 46 6.13 -21.62 12.51
C ALA A 46 5.84 -22.68 11.43
N ARG A 47 6.87 -23.21 10.76
CA ARG A 47 6.73 -24.10 9.60
C ARG A 47 5.95 -25.39 9.85
N ASP A 48 6.08 -25.94 11.05
CA ASP A 48 5.42 -27.19 11.45
C ASP A 48 4.07 -26.94 12.14
N THR A 49 3.67 -25.68 12.30
CA THR A 49 2.36 -25.30 12.83
C THR A 49 1.25 -25.70 11.85
N VAL A 50 0.14 -26.19 12.39
CA VAL A 50 -1.09 -26.46 11.64
C VAL A 50 -2.02 -25.26 11.80
N PRO A 51 -2.44 -24.59 10.71
CA PRO A 51 -3.41 -23.49 10.79
C PRO A 51 -4.75 -23.97 11.35
N THR A 52 -5.52 -23.06 11.96
CA THR A 52 -6.92 -23.34 12.28
C THR A 52 -7.75 -23.45 11.00
N GLN A 53 -8.95 -24.01 11.11
CA GLN A 53 -9.86 -24.13 9.96
C GLN A 53 -10.23 -22.75 9.38
N GLU A 54 -10.43 -21.75 10.24
CA GLU A 54 -10.73 -20.38 9.81
C GLU A 54 -9.56 -19.73 9.08
N GLN A 55 -8.32 -19.96 9.56
CA GLN A 55 -7.11 -19.49 8.88
C GLN A 55 -6.96 -20.16 7.52
N GLU A 56 -7.14 -21.47 7.46
CA GLU A 56 -7.08 -22.23 6.21
C GLU A 56 -8.10 -21.72 5.19
N GLN A 57 -9.36 -21.53 5.60
CA GLN A 57 -10.41 -20.98 4.74
C GLN A 57 -10.04 -19.60 4.21
N ARG A 58 -9.56 -18.70 5.08
CA ARG A 58 -9.19 -17.34 4.68
C ARG A 58 -8.00 -17.33 3.70
N MET A 59 -7.01 -18.20 3.91
CA MET A 59 -5.90 -18.35 2.96
C MET A 59 -6.38 -18.90 1.60
N GLU A 60 -7.33 -19.83 1.60
CA GLU A 60 -7.91 -20.38 0.36
C GLU A 60 -8.70 -19.32 -0.43
N GLU A 61 -9.43 -18.43 0.24
CA GLU A 61 -10.09 -17.28 -0.39
C GLU A 61 -9.08 -16.35 -1.08
N TYR A 62 -7.97 -16.04 -0.40
CA TYR A 62 -6.89 -15.21 -0.94
C TYR A 62 -6.21 -15.88 -2.13
N LEU A 63 -5.96 -17.19 -2.02
CA LEU A 63 -5.39 -17.98 -3.09
C LEU A 63 -6.29 -18.01 -4.33
N ALA A 64 -7.60 -18.18 -4.14
CA ALA A 64 -8.57 -18.20 -5.23
C ALA A 64 -8.59 -16.86 -5.99
N ARG A 65 -8.54 -15.74 -5.27
CA ARG A 65 -8.36 -14.40 -5.87
C ARG A 65 -7.05 -14.29 -6.63
N ARG A 66 -5.95 -14.74 -6.04
CA ARG A 66 -4.62 -14.66 -6.64
C ARG A 66 -4.48 -15.49 -7.90
N LYS A 67 -5.08 -16.70 -7.94
CA LYS A 67 -5.16 -17.54 -9.14
C LYS A 67 -5.86 -16.85 -10.31
N ARG A 68 -6.84 -15.98 -10.03
CA ARG A 68 -7.49 -15.12 -11.04
C ARG A 68 -6.68 -13.88 -11.43
N ARG A 69 -5.39 -13.84 -11.07
CA ARG A 69 -4.45 -12.76 -11.41
C ARG A 69 -4.74 -11.43 -10.72
N GLU A 70 -5.62 -11.41 -9.72
CA GLU A 70 -5.79 -10.22 -8.89
C GLU A 70 -4.44 -9.85 -8.24
N PRO A 71 -4.03 -8.57 -8.27
CA PRO A 71 -2.78 -8.13 -7.65
C PRO A 71 -2.73 -8.52 -6.17
N LEU A 72 -1.59 -9.06 -5.73
CA LEU A 72 -1.43 -9.53 -4.36
C LEU A 72 -1.77 -8.44 -3.34
N GLN A 73 -1.32 -7.21 -3.57
CA GLN A 73 -1.54 -6.08 -2.65
C GLN A 73 -3.03 -5.76 -2.46
N TYR A 74 -3.86 -5.90 -3.49
CA TYR A 74 -5.33 -5.74 -3.35
C TYR A 74 -5.97 -6.90 -2.59
N ILE A 75 -5.35 -8.07 -2.61
CA ILE A 75 -5.80 -9.23 -1.83
C ILE A 75 -5.44 -9.04 -0.36
N LEU A 76 -4.21 -8.62 -0.08
CA LEU A 76 -3.74 -8.31 1.28
C LEU A 76 -4.42 -7.06 1.86
N GLY A 77 -4.79 -6.10 0.99
CA GLY A 77 -5.43 -4.85 1.38
C GLY A 77 -4.45 -3.76 1.81
N SER A 78 -3.14 -4.03 1.81
CA SER A 78 -2.10 -3.06 2.17
C SER A 78 -0.88 -3.12 1.25
N GLN A 79 -0.12 -2.02 1.25
CA GLN A 79 1.17 -1.88 0.59
C GLN A 79 2.03 -0.90 1.39
N CYS A 80 3.27 -1.30 1.68
CA CYS A 80 4.27 -0.39 2.23
C CYS A 80 4.72 0.62 1.17
N PHE A 81 4.85 1.88 1.58
CA PHE A 81 5.42 2.95 0.78
C PHE A 81 6.20 3.89 1.70
N MET A 82 7.51 3.96 1.50
CA MET A 82 8.43 4.60 2.46
C MET A 82 8.25 4.00 3.86
N ASP A 83 8.13 4.82 4.91
CA ASP A 83 7.93 4.38 6.30
C ASP A 83 6.44 4.14 6.64
N LEU A 84 5.53 4.21 5.66
CA LEU A 84 4.09 4.09 5.84
C LEU A 84 3.56 2.75 5.31
N GLU A 85 2.58 2.19 6.01
CA GLU A 85 1.76 1.09 5.49
C GLU A 85 0.39 1.63 5.07
N LEU A 86 0.15 1.68 3.76
CA LEU A 86 -1.07 2.25 3.19
C LEU A 86 -2.06 1.14 2.85
N LYS A 87 -3.35 1.40 3.09
CA LYS A 87 -4.44 0.62 2.51
C LYS A 87 -4.38 0.73 0.98
N THR A 88 -4.64 -0.38 0.30
CA THR A 88 -4.69 -0.44 -1.15
C THR A 88 -5.76 -1.42 -1.62
N ASP A 89 -6.54 -1.00 -2.61
CA ASP A 89 -7.57 -1.80 -3.25
C ASP A 89 -7.82 -1.25 -4.66
N ALA A 90 -8.80 -1.80 -5.38
CA ALA A 90 -9.07 -1.49 -6.78
C ALA A 90 -9.46 -0.01 -7.05
N ARG A 91 -9.69 0.82 -6.01
CA ARG A 91 -10.01 2.24 -6.17
C ARG A 91 -8.84 3.09 -6.68
N ALA A 92 -7.60 2.65 -6.48
CA ALA A 92 -6.41 3.38 -6.92
C ALA A 92 -5.24 2.46 -7.29
N LEU A 93 -4.24 3.02 -7.97
CA LEU A 93 -3.02 2.30 -8.33
C LEU A 93 -2.22 1.89 -7.08
N ILE A 94 -1.69 0.67 -7.08
CA ILE A 94 -0.77 0.19 -6.05
C ILE A 94 0.50 1.06 -6.06
N PRO A 95 0.92 1.66 -4.93
CA PRO A 95 2.19 2.37 -4.82
C PRO A 95 3.36 1.51 -5.29
N ARG A 96 4.21 2.05 -6.16
CA ARG A 96 5.33 1.32 -6.76
C ARG A 96 6.65 1.69 -6.09
N PRO A 97 7.60 0.76 -5.95
CA PRO A 97 8.92 1.05 -5.41
C PRO A 97 9.65 2.18 -6.14
N GLU A 98 9.48 2.29 -7.45
CA GLU A 98 10.09 3.35 -8.26
C GLU A 98 9.58 4.75 -7.85
N THR A 99 8.34 4.85 -7.37
CA THR A 99 7.74 6.10 -6.88
C THR A 99 8.36 6.54 -5.55
N GLU A 100 8.98 5.64 -4.78
CA GLU A 100 9.71 6.02 -3.56
C GLU A 100 10.93 6.88 -3.86
N LEU A 101 11.57 6.68 -5.02
CA LEU A 101 12.69 7.52 -5.44
C LEU A 101 12.23 8.98 -5.62
N LEU A 102 11.03 9.21 -6.16
CA LEU A 102 10.47 10.55 -6.28
C LEU A 102 10.22 11.17 -4.90
N ALA A 103 9.59 10.42 -3.99
CA ALA A 103 9.36 10.86 -2.61
C ALA A 103 10.67 11.28 -1.92
N GLN A 104 11.71 10.44 -2.02
CA GLN A 104 13.04 10.71 -1.46
C GLN A 104 13.65 12.01 -2.01
N ARG A 105 13.53 12.26 -3.32
CA ARG A 105 14.05 13.49 -3.95
C ARG A 105 13.30 14.73 -3.46
N CYS A 106 11.97 14.66 -3.34
CA CYS A 106 11.17 15.74 -2.78
C CYS A 106 11.55 16.04 -1.32
N ILE A 107 11.69 15.00 -0.49
CA ILE A 107 12.11 15.13 0.92
C ILE A 107 13.49 15.79 1.01
N GLN A 108 14.45 15.37 0.19
CA GLN A 108 15.78 15.98 0.14
C GLN A 108 15.72 17.46 -0.26
N ALA A 109 14.91 17.82 -1.26
CA ALA A 109 14.74 19.20 -1.70
C ALA A 109 14.14 20.09 -0.60
N VAL A 110 13.10 19.61 0.08
CA VAL A 110 12.47 20.29 1.24
C VAL A 110 13.49 20.53 2.35
N ARG A 111 14.22 19.48 2.76
CA ARG A 111 15.24 19.57 3.83
C ARG A 111 16.39 20.53 3.48
N LYS A 112 16.82 20.55 2.21
CA LYS A 112 17.89 21.44 1.74
C LYS A 112 17.47 22.91 1.72
N ALA A 113 16.23 23.20 1.33
CA ALA A 113 15.73 24.56 1.20
C ALA A 113 15.51 25.28 2.56
N LYS A 114 15.45 24.53 3.68
CA LYS A 114 15.38 25.07 5.06
C LYS A 114 14.32 26.16 5.28
N LYS A 115 13.21 26.16 4.53
CA LYS A 115 12.09 27.08 4.76
C LYS A 115 11.25 26.59 5.93
N GLN A 116 10.60 27.53 6.63
CA GLN A 116 9.73 27.21 7.75
C GLN A 116 8.46 26.45 7.32
N ARG A 117 7.94 26.72 6.11
CA ARG A 117 6.73 26.09 5.58
C ARG A 117 6.85 25.82 4.07
N PHE A 118 6.33 24.68 3.65
CA PHE A 118 6.18 24.29 2.25
C PHE A 118 4.73 23.94 1.97
N ARG A 119 4.27 24.28 0.76
CA ARG A 119 3.01 23.78 0.21
C ARG A 119 3.36 22.80 -0.92
N LEU A 120 2.86 21.58 -0.83
CA LEU A 120 3.06 20.53 -1.81
C LEU A 120 1.73 20.22 -2.51
N LEU A 121 1.76 20.05 -3.82
CA LEU A 121 0.63 19.58 -4.61
C LEU A 121 1.02 18.25 -5.26
N ASP A 122 0.24 17.20 -4.99
CA ASP A 122 0.37 15.87 -5.58
C ASP A 122 -0.79 15.65 -6.56
N ILE A 123 -0.49 15.55 -7.85
CA ILE A 123 -1.48 15.46 -8.93
C ILE A 123 -1.63 14.00 -9.34
N GLY A 124 -2.87 13.48 -9.29
CA GLY A 124 -3.15 12.05 -9.44
C GLY A 124 -2.77 11.29 -8.17
N THR A 125 -3.19 11.78 -7.01
CA THR A 125 -2.72 11.33 -5.70
C THR A 125 -3.04 9.85 -5.41
N GLY A 126 -4.08 9.29 -6.06
CA GLY A 126 -4.38 7.87 -5.95
C GLY A 126 -4.65 7.44 -4.50
N THR A 127 -3.77 6.61 -3.94
CA THR A 127 -3.82 6.18 -2.52
C THR A 127 -3.37 7.24 -1.53
N GLY A 128 -2.88 8.39 -1.99
CA GLY A 128 -2.24 9.43 -1.19
C GLY A 128 -0.75 9.21 -0.94
N ALA A 129 -0.14 8.18 -1.55
CA ALA A 129 1.19 7.69 -1.18
C ALA A 129 2.28 8.78 -1.15
N LEU A 130 2.39 9.60 -2.20
CA LEU A 130 3.40 10.66 -2.26
C LEU A 130 3.12 11.78 -1.26
N ALA A 131 1.91 12.33 -1.28
CA ALA A 131 1.51 13.41 -0.36
C ALA A 131 1.71 13.02 1.11
N LEU A 132 1.27 11.81 1.49
CA LEU A 132 1.37 11.30 2.86
C LEU A 132 2.82 11.06 3.26
N ALA A 133 3.61 10.36 2.44
CA ALA A 133 5.00 10.05 2.80
C ALA A 133 5.87 11.31 2.92
N ILE A 134 5.66 12.31 2.07
CA ILE A 134 6.42 13.57 2.13
C ILE A 134 5.99 14.39 3.35
N ALA A 135 4.69 14.47 3.64
CA ALA A 135 4.19 15.13 4.84
C ALA A 135 4.72 14.45 6.10
N ASP A 136 4.68 13.12 6.19
CA ASP A 136 5.21 12.34 7.31
C ASP A 136 6.69 12.67 7.57
N ALA A 137 7.52 12.53 6.54
CA ALA A 137 8.97 12.74 6.66
C ALA A 137 9.40 14.20 6.84
N CYS A 138 8.52 15.17 6.55
CA CYS A 138 8.79 16.61 6.60
C CYS A 138 7.66 17.37 7.34
N PRO A 139 7.79 17.60 8.65
CA PRO A 139 6.78 18.33 9.45
C PRO A 139 6.45 19.75 8.95
N SER A 140 7.34 20.38 8.19
CA SER A 140 7.14 21.71 7.60
C SER A 140 6.27 21.71 6.32
N VAL A 141 5.85 20.55 5.83
CA VAL A 141 5.03 20.41 4.62
C VAL A 141 3.55 20.35 4.98
N GLN A 142 2.75 21.22 4.35
CA GLN A 142 1.32 21.04 4.15
C GLN A 142 1.10 20.55 2.72
N ALA A 143 0.45 19.41 2.54
CA ALA A 143 0.21 18.84 1.22
C ALA A 143 -1.25 18.97 0.81
N ALA A 144 -1.48 19.05 -0.50
CA ALA A 144 -2.76 18.81 -1.13
C ALA A 144 -2.59 17.67 -2.13
N GLY A 145 -3.41 16.63 -2.02
CA GLY A 145 -3.53 15.56 -3.00
C GLY A 145 -4.78 15.77 -3.85
N VAL A 146 -4.63 15.74 -5.17
CA VAL A 146 -5.75 15.87 -6.09
C VAL A 146 -5.87 14.67 -7.01
N ASP A 147 -7.10 14.28 -7.29
CA ASP A 147 -7.42 13.20 -8.22
C ASP A 147 -8.76 13.49 -8.91
N ILE A 148 -8.94 12.99 -10.13
CA ILE A 148 -10.23 13.07 -10.83
C ILE A 148 -11.23 12.05 -10.26
N SER A 149 -10.72 10.95 -9.70
CA SER A 149 -11.51 9.86 -9.14
C SER A 149 -11.89 10.13 -7.68
N ALA A 150 -13.20 10.26 -7.43
CA ALA A 150 -13.73 10.34 -6.07
C ALA A 150 -13.42 9.07 -5.25
N ASP A 151 -13.40 7.90 -5.91
CA ASP A 151 -13.08 6.62 -5.28
C ASP A 151 -11.62 6.58 -4.81
N ALA A 152 -10.68 7.06 -5.64
CA ALA A 152 -9.28 7.17 -5.24
C ALA A 152 -9.12 8.11 -4.03
N LEU A 153 -9.80 9.26 -4.06
CA LEU A 153 -9.78 10.20 -2.94
C LEU A 153 -10.41 9.63 -1.67
N SER A 154 -11.42 8.77 -1.78
CA SER A 154 -11.96 8.07 -0.60
C SER A 154 -10.92 7.17 0.06
N LEU A 155 -10.14 6.42 -0.75
CA LEU A 155 -9.05 5.59 -0.26
C LEU A 155 -7.90 6.44 0.33
N ALA A 156 -7.54 7.55 -0.32
CA ALA A 156 -6.54 8.48 0.19
C ALA A 156 -6.95 9.09 1.54
N ARG A 157 -8.23 9.39 1.75
CA ARG A 157 -8.75 9.87 3.06
C ARG A 157 -8.59 8.82 4.14
N GLU A 158 -8.97 7.57 3.87
CA GLU A 158 -8.79 6.45 4.81
C GLU A 158 -7.30 6.29 5.19
N ASN A 159 -6.39 6.46 4.21
CA ASN A 159 -4.95 6.42 4.47
C ASN A 159 -4.45 7.63 5.27
N ALA A 160 -4.95 8.83 4.98
CA ALA A 160 -4.61 10.01 5.76
C ALA A 160 -5.02 9.87 7.23
N GLU A 161 -6.21 9.31 7.47
CA GLU A 161 -6.69 8.98 8.82
C GLU A 161 -5.83 7.90 9.48
N LYS A 162 -5.56 6.79 8.79
CA LYS A 162 -4.71 5.69 9.28
C LYS A 162 -3.32 6.18 9.69
N CYS A 163 -2.75 7.10 8.93
CA CYS A 163 -1.42 7.66 9.19
C CYS A 163 -1.41 8.86 10.14
N GLY A 164 -2.57 9.35 10.61
CA GLY A 164 -2.64 10.54 11.47
C GLY A 164 -2.24 11.84 10.77
N LEU A 165 -2.48 11.92 9.46
CA LEU A 165 -2.06 13.04 8.59
C LEU A 165 -3.23 13.87 8.03
N SER A 166 -4.47 13.61 8.44
CA SER A 166 -5.67 14.28 7.92
C SER A 166 -5.63 15.81 8.05
N GLU A 167 -4.96 16.36 9.07
CA GLU A 167 -4.81 17.81 9.23
C GLU A 167 -3.73 18.42 8.33
N ARG A 168 -2.82 17.59 7.80
CA ARG A 168 -1.63 18.01 7.04
C ARG A 168 -1.73 17.71 5.54
N VAL A 169 -2.68 16.86 5.15
CA VAL A 169 -2.94 16.46 3.77
C VAL A 169 -4.40 16.74 3.43
N GLU A 170 -4.63 17.79 2.65
CA GLU A 170 -5.94 18.11 2.10
C GLU A 170 -6.18 17.31 0.81
N LEU A 171 -7.40 16.83 0.61
CA LEU A 171 -7.76 16.00 -0.54
C LEU A 171 -8.92 16.62 -1.32
N LEU A 172 -8.68 16.90 -2.61
CA LEU A 172 -9.62 17.63 -3.46
C LEU A 172 -9.84 16.91 -4.79
N GLN A 173 -11.10 16.81 -5.21
CA GLN A 173 -11.42 16.30 -6.54
C GLN A 173 -11.16 17.37 -7.61
N SER A 174 -10.30 17.04 -8.56
CA SER A 174 -9.83 17.96 -9.60
C SER A 174 -9.39 17.20 -10.83
N ASP A 175 -9.71 17.71 -12.01
CA ASP A 175 -8.98 17.34 -13.22
C ASP A 175 -7.66 18.11 -13.22
N LEU A 176 -6.55 17.39 -13.05
CA LEU A 176 -5.24 17.95 -12.77
C LEU A 176 -5.33 19.00 -11.65
N PHE A 177 -5.01 20.26 -11.93
CA PHE A 177 -5.02 21.37 -10.96
C PHE A 177 -6.16 22.37 -11.18
N LEU A 178 -7.16 22.06 -12.01
CA LEU A 178 -8.21 23.01 -12.40
C LEU A 178 -9.11 23.46 -11.23
N SER A 179 -9.33 22.61 -10.24
CA SER A 179 -10.11 22.95 -9.04
C SER A 179 -9.25 23.52 -7.92
N CYS A 180 -7.92 23.51 -8.06
CA CYS A 180 -7.02 24.05 -7.04
C CYS A 180 -7.20 25.56 -6.94
N PRO A 181 -7.33 26.13 -5.73
CA PRO A 181 -7.38 27.57 -5.57
C PRO A 181 -6.15 28.23 -6.21
N ASN A 182 -6.35 29.28 -7.00
CA ASN A 182 -5.26 30.09 -7.54
C ASN A 182 -4.45 30.67 -6.37
N GLN A 183 -3.35 30.02 -6.02
CA GLN A 183 -2.39 30.58 -5.08
C GLN A 183 -1.53 31.56 -5.87
N GLN A 184 -1.98 32.82 -5.92
CA GLN A 184 -1.11 33.92 -6.32
C GLN A 184 0.18 33.81 -5.50
N ALA A 185 1.30 33.66 -6.20
CA ALA A 185 2.62 33.67 -5.61
C ALA A 185 2.84 35.06 -4.97
N GLY A 186 2.83 35.10 -3.64
CA GLY A 186 3.45 36.18 -2.87
C GLY A 186 4.94 35.93 -2.72
#